data_AF-A0A8R1V2Y1-F1
#
_entry.id   AF-A0A8R1V2Y1-F1
#
_cell.length_a   1.000
_cell.length_b   1.000
_cell.length_c   1.000
_cell.angle_alpha   90.00
_cell.angle_beta   90.00
_cell.angle_gamma   90.00
#
_symmetry.space_group_name_H-M   'P 1'
#
loop_
_entity.id
_entity.type
_entity.pdbx_description
1 polymer ?
#
loop_
_entity_poly.entity_id
_entity_poly.type
_entity_poly.pdbx_seq_one_letter_code
_entity_poly.pdbx_strand_id
1 'polypeptide(L)'
;IDLDELKLHPSLISIVTGPYRILWATCYMNYPEWLNTVLIVNCPPFTSLLWRAISPLLPERTRNKVRICCSSSEAKVVVRSFVSASHLPVQWG
;
A
#
# COMPACT_ATOMS: atom_id res chain seq x y z
N ILE A 1 -0.97 -4.33 -2.62
CA ILE A 1 -1.22 -4.54 -1.18
C ILE A 1 -2.72 -4.59 -1.01
N ASP A 2 -3.24 -5.78 -0.74
CA ASP A 2 -4.65 -5.97 -0.43
C ASP A 2 -4.87 -5.71 1.06
N LEU A 3 -5.81 -4.83 1.39
CA LEU A 3 -6.18 -4.49 2.76
C LEU A 3 -7.54 -5.08 3.15
N ASP A 4 -8.07 -6.01 2.36
CA ASP A 4 -9.28 -6.72 2.72
C ASP A 4 -9.16 -7.36 4.11
N GLU A 5 -10.26 -7.32 4.87
CA GLU A 5 -10.35 -7.76 6.26
C GLU A 5 -9.41 -7.09 7.29
N LEU A 6 -8.66 -6.03 6.92
CA LEU A 6 -7.86 -5.31 7.90
C LEU A 6 -8.75 -4.66 8.96
N LYS A 7 -8.51 -4.99 10.22
CA LYS A 7 -9.25 -4.45 11.38
C LYS A 7 -8.44 -3.36 12.08
N LEU A 8 -9.11 -2.30 12.51
CA LEU A 8 -8.50 -1.26 13.32
C LEU A 8 -8.30 -1.77 14.75
N HIS A 9 -7.10 -2.25 15.04
CA HIS A 9 -6.68 -2.60 16.40
C HIS A 9 -5.98 -1.38 17.06
N PRO A 10 -6.10 -1.16 18.38
CA PRO A 10 -5.45 -0.01 19.05
C PRO A 10 -3.93 0.06 18.84
N SER A 11 -3.27 -1.09 18.71
CA SER A 11 -1.82 -1.16 18.46
C SER A 11 -1.44 -1.00 16.99
N LEU A 12 -2.39 -0.90 16.05
CA LEU A 12 -2.08 -0.88 14.62
C LEU A 12 -1.19 0.31 14.26
N ILE A 13 -1.48 1.50 14.81
CA ILE A 13 -0.69 2.71 14.57
C ILE A 13 0.73 2.58 15.14
N SER A 14 0.88 2.02 16.36
CA SER A 14 2.21 1.85 16.95
C SER A 14 3.05 0.80 16.21
N ILE A 15 2.40 -0.22 15.67
CA ILE A 15 3.07 -1.24 14.83
C ILE A 15 3.58 -0.59 13.53
N VAL A 16 2.74 0.13 12.78
CA VAL A 16 3.16 0.70 11.48
C VAL A 16 4.15 1.86 11.61
N THR A 17 4.18 2.54 12.76
CA THR A 17 5.12 3.65 13.01
C THR A 17 6.40 3.24 13.75
N GLY A 18 6.37 2.13 14.50
CA GLY A 18 7.52 1.61 15.23
C GLY A 18 8.31 0.57 14.44
N PRO A 19 8.00 -0.74 14.55
CA PRO A 19 8.70 -1.81 13.84
C PRO A 19 8.89 -1.58 12.33
N TYR A 20 7.82 -1.15 11.64
CA TYR A 20 7.88 -0.95 10.19
C TYR A 20 8.73 0.25 9.76
N ARG A 21 9.00 1.22 10.66
CA ARG A 21 9.90 2.34 10.34
C ARG A 21 11.32 1.84 10.04
N ILE A 22 11.83 0.88 10.82
CA ILE A 22 13.17 0.31 10.62
C ILE A 22 13.21 -0.47 9.30
N LEU A 23 12.14 -1.21 8.98
CA LEU A 23 12.00 -1.91 7.71
C LEU A 23 12.08 -0.93 6.54
N TRP A 24 11.25 0.11 6.53
CA TRP A 24 11.24 1.10 5.45
C TRP A 24 12.58 1.81 5.31
N ALA A 25 13.19 2.24 6.43
CA ALA A 25 14.51 2.87 6.41
C ALA A 25 15.57 1.95 5.78
N THR A 26 15.60 0.68 6.17
CA THR A 26 16.57 -0.29 5.65
C THR A 26 16.36 -0.56 4.16
N CYS A 27 15.11 -0.71 3.71
CA CYS A 27 14.81 -0.89 2.29
C CYS A 27 15.27 0.31 1.46
N TYR A 28 14.97 1.54 1.86
CA TYR A 28 15.36 2.72 1.07
C TYR A 28 16.84 3.06 1.13
N MET A 29 17.53 2.69 2.20
CA MET A 29 18.99 2.84 2.29
C MET A 29 19.71 1.92 1.30
N ASN A 30 19.28 0.66 1.19
CA ASN A 30 19.96 -0.34 0.36
C ASN A 30 19.42 -0.41 -1.07
N TYR A 31 18.14 -0.07 -1.25
CA TYR A 31 17.42 -0.15 -2.52
C TYR A 31 16.59 1.11 -2.73
N PRO A 32 17.20 2.24 -3.10
CA PRO A 32 16.50 3.52 -3.17
C PRO A 32 15.32 3.56 -4.17
N GLU A 33 15.38 2.78 -5.26
CA GLU A 33 14.41 2.85 -6.38
C GLU A 33 13.77 1.51 -6.74
N TRP A 34 13.61 0.62 -5.76
CA TRP A 34 13.02 -0.71 -5.98
C TRP A 34 11.52 -0.71 -6.28
N LEU A 35 10.80 0.36 -5.95
CA LEU A 35 9.36 0.48 -6.17
C LEU A 35 9.06 1.31 -7.41
N ASN A 36 8.35 0.71 -8.37
CA ASN A 36 7.80 1.43 -9.53
C ASN A 36 6.41 2.02 -9.22
N THR A 37 5.48 1.21 -8.70
CA THR A 37 4.12 1.63 -8.33
C THR A 37 3.64 0.78 -7.17
N VAL A 38 2.94 1.38 -6.21
CA VAL A 38 2.32 0.68 -5.08
C VAL A 38 0.82 0.85 -5.16
N LEU A 39 0.10 -0.24 -5.41
CA LEU A 39 -1.36 -0.25 -5.40
C LEU A 39 -1.84 -0.76 -4.04
N ILE A 40 -2.63 0.06 -3.34
CA ILE A 40 -3.34 -0.32 -2.12
C ILE A 40 -4.80 -0.50 -2.50
N VAL A 41 -5.35 -1.69 -2.31
CA VAL A 41 -6.70 -2.09 -2.78
C VAL A 41 -7.56 -2.57 -1.61
N ASN A 42 -8.88 -2.56 -1.79
CA ASN A 42 -9.88 -2.90 -0.75
C ASN A 42 -9.66 -2.13 0.56
N CYS A 43 -9.37 -0.83 0.44
CA CYS A 43 -8.99 -0.02 1.59
C CYS A 43 -10.17 0.17 2.56
N PRO A 44 -10.03 -0.18 3.86
CA PRO A 44 -11.07 0.08 4.85
C PRO A 44 -11.22 1.59 5.15
N PRO A 45 -12.31 2.03 5.78
CA PRO A 45 -12.60 3.45 6.01
C PRO A 45 -11.50 4.22 6.78
N PHE A 46 -10.74 3.54 7.64
CA PHE A 46 -9.65 4.13 8.42
C PHE A 46 -8.31 4.20 7.69
N THR A 47 -8.25 3.87 6.39
CA THR A 47 -7.01 3.91 5.60
C THR A 47 -6.41 5.30 5.51
N SER A 48 -7.23 6.35 5.52
CA SER A 48 -6.75 7.74 5.56
C SER A 48 -5.92 8.03 6.82
N LEU A 49 -6.36 7.52 7.98
CA LEU A 49 -5.63 7.62 9.24
C LEU A 49 -4.30 6.86 9.17
N LEU A 50 -4.32 5.64 8.64
CA LEU A 50 -3.10 4.84 8.45
C LEU A 50 -2.11 5.54 7.51
N TRP A 51 -2.59 6.04 6.37
CA TRP A 51 -1.74 6.71 5.41
C TRP A 51 -1.11 7.98 5.99
N ARG A 52 -1.84 8.73 6.82
CA ARG A 52 -1.27 9.88 7.52
C ARG A 52 -0.16 9.50 8.50
N ALA A 53 -0.22 8.33 9.11
CA ALA A 53 0.83 7.82 9.99
C ALA A 53 2.04 7.23 9.22
N ILE A 54 1.79 6.56 8.08
CA ILE A 54 2.82 5.86 7.31
C ILE A 54 3.55 6.78 6.33
N SER A 55 2.83 7.70 5.68
CA SER A 55 3.40 8.56 4.63
C SER A 55 4.66 9.33 5.04
N PRO A 56 4.82 9.86 6.27
CA PRO A 56 6.05 10.54 6.68
C PRO A 56 7.28 9.62 6.77
N LEU A 57 7.06 8.30 6.87
CA LEU A 57 8.13 7.31 6.92
C LEU A 57 8.66 6.98 5.51
N LEU A 58 7.95 7.40 4.47
CA LEU A 58 8.27 7.12 3.08
C LEU A 58 8.88 8.37 2.40
N PRO A 59 9.93 8.20 1.59
CA PRO A 59 10.44 9.26 0.73
C PRO A 59 9.35 9.83 -0.18
N GLU A 60 9.44 11.11 -0.52
CA GLU A 60 8.47 11.79 -1.41
C GLU A 60 8.28 11.06 -2.74
N ARG A 61 9.39 10.65 -3.37
CA ARG A 61 9.36 9.87 -4.62
C ARG A 61 8.54 8.58 -4.53
N THR A 62 8.45 7.96 -3.35
CA THR A 62 7.61 6.77 -3.16
C THR A 62 6.17 7.16 -2.88
N ARG A 63 5.94 8.19 -2.06
CA ARG A 63 4.57 8.68 -1.81
C ARG A 63 3.83 8.98 -3.12
N ASN A 64 4.52 9.54 -4.10
CA ASN A 64 3.96 9.85 -5.42
C ASN A 64 3.64 8.61 -6.28
N LYS A 65 4.18 7.44 -5.91
CA LYS A 65 3.95 6.15 -6.58
C LYS A 65 2.83 5.32 -5.93
N VAL A 66 2.29 5.78 -4.80
CA VAL A 66 1.20 5.08 -4.09
C VAL A 66 -0.14 5.50 -4.66
N ARG A 67 -0.96 4.51 -5.04
CA ARG A 67 -2.37 4.69 -5.40
C ARG A 67 -3.24 3.91 -4.43
N ILE A 68 -4.21 4.59 -3.84
CA ILE A 68 -5.12 4.04 -2.84
C ILE A 68 -6.50 3.91 -3.49
N CYS A 69 -6.99 2.67 -3.61
CA CYS A 69 -8.28 2.33 -4.18
C CYS A 69 -9.16 1.73 -3.08
N CYS A 70 -10.25 2.43 -2.73
CA CYS A 70 -11.20 1.96 -1.70
C CYS A 70 -12.30 1.08 -2.29
N SER A 71 -12.66 1.28 -3.56
CA SER A 71 -13.65 0.46 -4.24
C SER A 71 -13.02 -0.78 -4.89
N SER A 72 -13.63 -1.94 -4.71
CA SER A 72 -13.17 -3.20 -5.32
C SER A 72 -13.27 -3.19 -6.84
N SER A 73 -14.27 -2.50 -7.41
CA SER A 73 -14.41 -2.35 -8.86
C SER A 73 -13.32 -1.46 -9.45
N GLU A 74 -13.03 -0.35 -8.78
CA GLU A 74 -11.93 0.55 -9.15
C GLU A 74 -10.58 -0.16 -9.05
N ALA A 75 -10.35 -0.90 -7.96
CA ALA A 75 -9.14 -1.68 -7.74
C ALA A 75 -8.88 -2.65 -8.91
N LYS A 76 -9.89 -3.39 -9.37
CA LYS A 76 -9.76 -4.31 -10.51
C LYS A 76 -9.39 -3.58 -11.80
N VAL A 77 -10.03 -2.45 -12.10
CA VAL A 77 -9.72 -1.63 -13.28
C VAL A 77 -8.27 -1.13 -13.23
N VAL A 78 -7.85 -0.60 -12.08
CA VAL A 78 -6.50 -0.08 -11.90
C VAL A 78 -5.48 -1.21 -12.03
N VAL A 79 -5.68 -2.34 -11.35
CA VAL A 79 -4.76 -3.49 -11.42
C VAL A 79 -4.60 -4.01 -12.85
N ARG A 80 -5.69 -4.13 -13.61
CA ARG A 80 -5.65 -4.52 -15.03
C ARG A 80 -4.92 -3.53 -15.93
N SER A 81 -4.83 -2.25 -15.55
CA SER A 81 -4.04 -1.26 -16.30
C SER A 81 -2.53 -1.44 -16.14
N PHE A 82 -2.09 -2.06 -15.03
CA PHE A 82 -0.67 -2.30 -14.74
C PHE A 82 -0.20 -3.71 -15.07
N VAL A 83 -1.12 -4.70 -15.10
CA VAL A 83 -0.79 -6.11 -15.30
C VAL A 83 -1.78 -6.73 -16.29
N SER A 84 -1.26 -7.43 -17.30
CA SER A 84 -2.09 -8.18 -18.25
C SER A 84 -2.88 -9.29 -17.56
N ALA A 85 -4.12 -9.53 -18.01
CA ALA A 85 -5.04 -10.49 -17.41
C ALA A 85 -4.48 -11.93 -17.26
N SER A 86 -3.60 -12.37 -18.16
CA SER A 86 -2.96 -13.69 -18.09
C SER A 86 -2.02 -13.89 -16.89
N HIS A 87 -1.52 -12.79 -16.30
CA HIS A 87 -0.61 -12.81 -15.15
C HIS A 87 -1.31 -12.43 -13.84
N LEU A 88 -2.64 -12.19 -13.88
CA LEU A 88 -3.41 -11.85 -12.70
C LEU A 88 -4.02 -13.10 -12.06
N PRO A 89 -3.97 -13.23 -10.72
CA PRO A 89 -4.75 -14.22 -10.00
C PRO A 89 -6.25 -14.03 -10.27
N VAL A 90 -7.01 -15.13 -10.33
CA VAL A 90 -8.46 -15.13 -10.68
C VAL A 90 -9.29 -14.12 -9.87
N GLN A 91 -8.97 -13.94 -8.59
CA GLN A 91 -9.63 -12.97 -7.69
C GLN A 91 -9.50 -11.49 -8.14
N TRP A 92 -8.41 -11.16 -8.84
CA TRP A 92 -8.11 -9.83 -9.41
C TRP A 92 -8.33 -9.78 -10.93
N GLY A 93 -8.72 -10.92 -11.51
CA GLY A 93 -8.84 -11.22 -12.94
C GLY A 93 -10.12 -10.71 -13.57
#